data_AF-A0A963B381-F1
#
_entry.id   AF-A0A963B381-F1
#
_cell.length_a   1.000
_cell.length_b   1.000
_cell.length_c   1.000
_cell.angle_alpha   90.00
_cell.angle_beta   90.00
_cell.angle_gamma   90.00
#
_symmetry.space_group_name_H-M   'P 1'
#
loop_
_entity.id
_entity.type
_entity.pdbx_description
1 polymer ?
#
loop_
_entity_poly.entity_id
_entity_poly.type
_entity_poly.pdbx_seq_one_letter_code
_entity_poly.pdbx_strand_id
1 'polypeptide(L)'
;LGSMLIAMGHKVHPLWQTLYLQPLLAVLTAFTMGFAVVVFEASLSSVGFGRPSETPLLSGLGKAIVGLIAVYLLFRFGELVVQGKLGLLFAGDLGSLMFLLESALFIYPMVVLMSPGARSNSRLLLWSAVSMLFAGSLYRLNAFLLTYNPGPGYSYFPSVPEIMVTLGLVALEVMVFLYVVKRFPVLHGEKRA
;
A
#
# COMPACT_ATOMS: atom_id res chain seq x y z
N LEU A 1 2.71 6.88 -12.77
CA LEU A 1 1.95 7.38 -11.60
C LEU A 1 2.83 8.18 -10.64
N GLY A 2 3.83 7.58 -9.97
CA GLY A 2 4.64 8.30 -8.96
C GLY A 2 5.20 9.66 -9.40
N SER A 3 5.87 9.73 -10.56
CA SER A 3 6.44 10.98 -11.09
C SER A 3 5.41 12.00 -11.60
N MET A 4 4.14 11.59 -11.81
CA MET A 4 3.11 12.52 -12.31
C MET A 4 2.76 13.59 -11.27
N LEU A 5 2.88 13.28 -9.97
CA LEU A 5 2.65 14.25 -8.90
C LEU A 5 3.66 15.42 -8.95
N ILE A 6 4.88 15.17 -9.46
CA ILE A 6 5.87 16.24 -9.70
C ILE A 6 5.30 17.26 -10.69
N ALA A 7 4.69 16.80 -11.78
CA ALA A 7 4.11 17.65 -12.81
C ALA A 7 2.83 18.37 -12.35
N MET A 8 2.07 17.78 -11.40
CA MET A 8 0.86 18.40 -10.85
C MET A 8 1.15 19.60 -9.94
N GLY A 9 2.37 19.71 -9.41
CA GLY A 9 2.85 20.92 -8.74
C GLY A 9 1.96 21.40 -7.60
N HIS A 10 1.45 22.63 -7.73
CA HIS A 10 0.62 23.31 -6.73
C HIS A 10 -0.78 22.71 -6.55
N LYS A 11 -1.21 21.81 -7.43
CA LYS A 11 -2.52 21.16 -7.36
C LYS A 11 -2.57 20.03 -6.33
N VAL A 12 -1.41 19.57 -5.87
CA VAL A 12 -1.29 18.52 -4.85
C VAL A 12 -1.09 19.18 -3.49
N HIS A 13 -1.73 18.63 -2.47
CA HIS A 13 -1.57 19.13 -1.11
C HIS A 13 -0.09 19.09 -0.65
N PRO A 14 0.40 20.10 0.08
CA PRO A 14 1.81 20.21 0.44
C PRO A 14 2.40 19.02 1.21
N LEU A 15 1.56 18.22 1.88
CA LEU A 15 1.96 16.98 2.58
C LEU A 15 2.29 15.81 1.63
N TRP A 16 1.73 15.79 0.41
CA TRP A 16 2.00 14.75 -0.60
C TRP A 16 2.89 15.23 -1.74
N GLN A 17 3.18 16.54 -1.80
CA GLN A 17 4.05 17.12 -2.83
C GLN A 17 5.52 17.08 -2.43
N THR A 18 6.28 16.17 -3.04
CA THR A 18 7.69 15.90 -2.73
C THR A 18 8.51 15.79 -4.02
N LEU A 19 9.11 16.89 -4.48
CA LEU A 19 9.72 17.00 -5.83
C LEU A 19 10.65 15.84 -6.21
N TYR A 20 11.80 15.70 -5.54
CA TYR A 20 12.82 14.73 -5.95
C TYR A 20 12.58 13.32 -5.40
N LEU A 21 11.90 13.20 -4.24
CA LEU A 21 11.65 11.92 -3.58
C LEU A 21 10.35 11.23 -4.00
N GLN A 22 9.48 11.90 -4.76
CA GLN A 22 8.21 11.33 -5.26
C GLN A 22 8.38 9.93 -5.88
N PRO A 23 9.36 9.71 -6.80
CA PRO A 23 9.53 8.42 -7.46
C PRO A 23 9.95 7.35 -6.46
N LEU A 24 10.85 7.68 -5.52
CA LEU A 24 11.30 6.76 -4.49
C LEU A 24 10.15 6.35 -3.57
N LEU A 25 9.36 7.31 -3.07
CA LEU A 25 8.19 7.03 -2.22
C LEU A 25 7.15 6.18 -2.97
N ALA A 26 6.94 6.43 -4.25
CA ALA A 26 6.04 5.63 -5.07
C ALA A 26 6.53 4.18 -5.27
N VAL A 27 7.84 3.97 -5.42
CA VAL A 27 8.43 2.64 -5.54
C VAL A 27 8.38 1.89 -4.20
N LEU A 28 8.72 2.56 -3.09
CA LEU A 28 8.65 1.96 -1.76
C LEU A 28 7.22 1.51 -1.44
N THR A 29 6.22 2.36 -1.69
CA THR A 29 4.80 2.00 -1.49
C THR A 29 4.32 0.90 -2.45
N ALA A 30 4.86 0.84 -3.68
CA ALA A 30 4.57 -0.25 -4.60
C ALA A 30 5.13 -1.59 -4.08
N PHE A 31 6.36 -1.61 -3.57
CA PHE A 31 6.92 -2.81 -2.95
C PHE A 31 6.14 -3.24 -1.71
N THR A 32 5.73 -2.30 -0.85
CA THR A 32 4.94 -2.67 0.34
C THR A 32 3.63 -3.30 -0.08
N MET A 33 2.91 -2.72 -1.05
CA MET A 33 1.67 -3.31 -1.54
C MET A 33 1.89 -4.65 -2.22
N GLY A 34 2.96 -4.82 -3.01
CA GLY A 34 3.29 -6.09 -3.65
C GLY A 34 3.49 -7.21 -2.62
N PHE A 35 4.26 -6.96 -1.57
CA PHE A 35 4.41 -7.93 -0.48
C PHE A 35 3.10 -8.17 0.28
N ALA A 36 2.27 -7.14 0.45
CA ALA A 36 0.96 -7.28 1.06
C ALA A 36 0.03 -8.19 0.24
N VAL A 37 0.02 -8.07 -1.09
CA VAL A 37 -0.74 -8.98 -1.97
C VAL A 37 -0.27 -10.42 -1.80
N VAL A 38 1.05 -10.67 -1.77
CA VAL A 38 1.59 -12.03 -1.56
C VAL A 38 1.13 -12.62 -0.23
N VAL A 39 1.20 -11.86 0.87
CA VAL A 39 0.73 -12.33 2.18
C VAL A 39 -0.78 -12.55 2.19
N PHE A 40 -1.54 -11.67 1.53
CA PHE A 40 -2.99 -11.76 1.40
C PHE A 40 -3.41 -13.01 0.61
N GLU A 41 -2.79 -13.27 -0.54
CA GLU A 41 -3.06 -14.44 -1.39
C GLU A 41 -2.64 -15.76 -0.71
N ALA A 42 -1.47 -15.78 -0.05
CA ALA A 42 -1.03 -16.95 0.71
C ALA A 42 -2.01 -17.26 1.87
N SER A 43 -2.53 -16.23 2.53
CA SER A 43 -3.53 -16.39 3.59
C SER A 43 -4.88 -16.86 3.04
N LEU A 44 -5.35 -16.27 1.93
CA LEU A 44 -6.63 -16.61 1.31
C LEU A 44 -6.60 -18.01 0.69
N SER A 45 -5.49 -18.42 0.10
CA SER A 45 -5.33 -19.77 -0.47
C SER A 45 -5.24 -20.86 0.60
N SER A 46 -4.60 -20.58 1.74
CA SER A 46 -4.59 -21.51 2.89
C SER A 46 -6.00 -21.75 3.43
N VAL A 47 -6.81 -20.69 3.56
CA VAL A 47 -8.21 -20.80 4.03
C VAL A 47 -9.13 -21.39 2.95
N GLY A 48 -9.05 -20.89 1.71
CA GLY A 48 -9.97 -21.23 0.62
C GLY A 48 -9.72 -22.59 -0.03
N PHE A 49 -8.47 -23.06 -0.06
CA PHE A 49 -8.11 -24.37 -0.61
C PHE A 49 -7.70 -25.39 0.47
N GLY A 50 -7.82 -25.04 1.76
CA GLY A 50 -7.53 -25.95 2.88
C GLY A 50 -6.06 -26.38 2.96
N ARG A 51 -5.13 -25.55 2.48
CA ARG A 51 -3.70 -25.88 2.40
C ARG A 51 -2.95 -25.54 3.69
N PRO A 52 -1.87 -26.29 4.01
CA PRO A 52 -1.02 -25.97 5.16
C PRO A 52 -0.51 -24.53 5.04
N SER A 53 -0.58 -23.79 6.14
CA SER A 53 -0.22 -22.37 6.16
C SER A 53 1.28 -22.21 5.93
N GLU A 54 1.67 -21.39 4.96
CA GLU A 54 3.08 -21.04 4.69
C GLU A 54 3.64 -20.02 5.70
N THR A 55 3.12 -20.02 6.93
CA THR A 55 3.48 -19.07 8.00
C THR A 55 4.99 -18.94 8.24
N PRO A 56 5.81 -20.01 8.16
CA PRO A 56 7.26 -19.88 8.31
C PRO A 56 7.91 -19.01 7.22
N LEU A 57 7.47 -19.15 5.97
CA LEU A 57 7.96 -18.34 4.84
C LEU A 57 7.50 -16.88 4.97
N LEU A 58 6.22 -16.68 5.31
CA LEU A 58 5.63 -15.35 5.53
C LEU A 58 6.28 -14.61 6.72
N SER A 59 6.67 -15.33 7.77
CA SER A 59 7.40 -14.79 8.91
C SER A 59 8.80 -14.29 8.52
N GLY A 60 9.48 -15.01 7.62
CA GLY A 60 10.74 -14.55 7.02
C GLY A 60 10.56 -13.25 6.23
N LEU A 61 9.53 -13.21 5.39
CA LEU A 61 9.15 -12.04 4.60
C LEU A 61 8.81 -10.81 5.47
N GLY A 62 8.16 -11.04 6.61
CA GLY A 62 7.77 -9.99 7.56
C GLY A 62 8.93 -9.10 8.01
N LYS A 63 10.14 -9.63 8.15
CA LYS A 63 11.33 -8.82 8.49
C LYS A 63 11.69 -7.84 7.37
N ALA A 64 11.64 -8.29 6.13
CA ALA A 64 11.90 -7.43 4.97
C ALA A 64 10.81 -6.35 4.83
N ILE A 65 9.55 -6.70 5.07
CA ILE A 65 8.42 -5.76 5.08
C ILE A 65 8.63 -4.66 6.13
N VAL A 66 9.03 -5.02 7.36
CA VAL A 66 9.32 -4.04 8.42
C VAL A 66 10.41 -3.07 7.98
N GLY A 67 11.52 -3.57 7.45
CA GLY A 67 12.60 -2.72 6.94
C GLY A 67 12.13 -1.78 5.84
N LEU A 68 11.34 -2.30 4.89
CA LEU A 68 10.80 -1.51 3.78
C LEU A 68 9.86 -0.38 4.26
N ILE A 69 8.96 -0.68 5.19
CA ILE A 69 8.05 0.31 5.78
C ILE A 69 8.82 1.34 6.60
N ALA A 70 9.81 0.91 7.40
CA ALA A 70 10.64 1.82 8.18
C ALA A 70 11.39 2.81 7.28
N VAL A 71 11.97 2.33 6.18
CA VAL A 71 12.63 3.17 5.16
C VAL A 71 11.63 4.14 4.53
N TYR A 72 10.44 3.66 4.14
CA TYR A 72 9.37 4.52 3.62
C TYR A 72 9.00 5.64 4.58
N LEU A 73 8.69 5.31 5.84
CA LEU A 73 8.30 6.30 6.85
C LEU A 73 9.45 7.27 7.15
N LEU A 74 10.69 6.79 7.22
CA LEU A 74 11.85 7.65 7.44
C LEU A 74 11.99 8.70 6.33
N PHE A 75 11.93 8.30 5.06
CA PHE A 75 11.97 9.26 3.96
C PHE A 75 10.73 10.16 3.93
N ARG A 76 9.56 9.62 4.26
CA ARG A 76 8.30 10.36 4.26
C ARG A 76 8.30 11.49 5.28
N PHE A 77 8.66 11.20 6.54
CA PHE A 77 8.74 12.20 7.59
C PHE A 77 9.99 13.08 7.46
N GLY A 78 11.12 12.53 7.04
CA GLY A 78 12.36 13.28 6.80
C GLY A 78 12.16 14.39 5.77
N GLU A 79 11.44 14.10 4.68
CA GLU A 79 11.11 15.10 3.66
C GLU A 79 10.21 16.22 4.22
N LEU A 80 9.23 15.89 5.07
CA LEU A 80 8.39 16.91 5.72
C LEU A 80 9.17 17.80 6.69
N VAL A 81 10.17 17.25 7.38
CA VAL A 81 11.10 18.00 8.24
C VAL A 81 11.92 18.97 7.39
N VAL A 82 12.53 18.48 6.32
CA VAL A 82 13.38 19.27 5.42
C VAL A 82 12.59 20.41 4.77
N GLN A 83 11.34 20.15 4.38
CA GLN A 83 10.45 21.16 3.81
C GLN A 83 9.87 22.13 4.86
N GLY A 84 10.11 21.91 6.17
CA GLY A 84 9.55 22.73 7.25
C GLY A 84 8.03 22.63 7.38
N LYS A 85 7.41 21.59 6.81
CA LYS A 85 5.96 21.43 6.71
C LYS A 85 5.34 20.57 7.80
N LEU A 86 6.12 20.14 8.80
CA LEU A 86 5.60 19.33 9.92
C LEU A 86 4.44 19.99 10.66
N GLY A 87 4.40 21.33 10.72
CA GLY A 87 3.29 22.06 11.33
C GLY A 87 1.94 21.80 10.66
N LEU A 88 1.94 21.44 9.36
CA LEU A 88 0.72 21.10 8.62
C LEU A 88 0.10 19.77 9.07
N LEU A 89 0.80 18.95 9.87
CA LEU A 89 0.22 17.73 10.44
C LEU A 89 -0.76 18.02 11.58
N PHE A 90 -0.63 19.19 12.20
CA PHE A 90 -1.43 19.60 13.35
C PHE A 90 -2.48 20.67 12.98
N ALA A 91 -2.65 20.95 11.69
CA ALA A 91 -3.62 21.93 11.23
C ALA A 91 -5.07 21.48 11.44
N GLY A 92 -5.30 20.18 11.64
CA GLY A 92 -6.64 19.61 11.91
C GLY A 92 -7.55 19.62 10.69
N ASP A 93 -7.01 19.84 9.49
CA ASP A 93 -7.72 19.78 8.24
C ASP A 93 -7.87 18.32 7.75
N LEU A 94 -8.67 18.13 6.70
CA LEU A 94 -8.85 16.81 6.08
C LEU A 94 -7.49 16.22 5.63
N GLY A 95 -6.58 17.06 5.12
CA GLY A 95 -5.23 16.66 4.73
C GLY A 95 -4.42 16.11 5.91
N SER A 96 -4.37 16.83 7.03
CA SER A 96 -3.74 16.36 8.27
C SER A 96 -4.26 14.99 8.71
N LEU A 97 -5.59 14.85 8.78
CA LEU A 97 -6.24 13.63 9.27
C LEU A 97 -5.96 12.44 8.36
N MET A 98 -6.06 12.63 7.04
CA MET A 98 -5.77 11.57 6.07
C MET A 98 -4.30 11.16 6.08
N PHE A 99 -3.38 12.10 6.28
CA PHE A 99 -1.95 11.80 6.40
C PHE A 99 -1.65 10.98 7.66
N LEU A 100 -2.26 11.35 8.80
CA LEU A 100 -2.11 10.62 10.05
C LEU A 100 -2.71 9.22 9.95
N LEU A 101 -3.88 9.08 9.33
CA LEU A 101 -4.52 7.79 9.09
C LEU A 101 -3.64 6.89 8.20
N GLU A 102 -3.14 7.43 7.08
CA GLU A 102 -2.24 6.73 6.18
C GLU A 102 -0.96 6.27 6.91
N SER A 103 -0.35 7.15 7.70
CA SER A 103 0.83 6.84 8.50
C SER A 103 0.54 5.75 9.54
N ALA A 104 -0.60 5.81 10.21
CA ALA A 104 -1.03 4.81 11.19
C ALA A 104 -1.22 3.43 10.53
N LEU A 105 -1.79 3.38 9.32
CA LEU A 105 -1.96 2.14 8.56
C LEU A 105 -0.64 1.52 8.11
N PHE A 106 0.41 2.32 7.90
CA PHE A 106 1.77 1.81 7.68
C PHE A 106 2.47 1.41 8.98
N ILE A 107 2.25 2.13 10.08
CA ILE A 107 2.86 1.84 11.37
C ILE A 107 2.31 0.55 11.98
N TYR A 108 1.01 0.28 11.85
CA TYR A 108 0.38 -0.94 12.36
C TYR A 108 1.11 -2.24 11.95
N PRO A 109 1.27 -2.55 10.65
CA PRO A 109 1.97 -3.76 10.22
C PRO A 109 3.44 -3.74 10.62
N MET A 110 4.09 -2.57 10.69
CA MET A 110 5.47 -2.47 11.17
C MET A 110 5.59 -2.95 12.63
N VAL A 111 4.73 -2.44 13.53
CA VAL A 111 4.74 -2.82 14.96
C VAL A 111 4.35 -4.28 15.15
N VAL A 112 3.32 -4.75 14.45
CA VAL A 112 2.86 -6.14 14.53
C VAL A 112 3.95 -7.09 14.05
N LEU A 113 4.56 -6.83 12.89
CA LEU A 113 5.55 -7.73 12.29
C LEU A 113 6.94 -7.64 12.94
N MET A 114 7.20 -6.68 13.83
CA MET A 114 8.43 -6.66 14.63
C MET A 114 8.48 -7.81 15.65
N SER A 115 7.33 -8.18 16.23
CA SER A 115 7.25 -9.25 17.22
C SER A 115 7.32 -10.64 16.57
N PRO A 116 8.27 -11.51 16.97
CA PRO A 116 8.35 -12.88 16.45
C PRO A 116 7.07 -13.69 16.65
N GLY A 117 6.38 -13.52 17.78
CA GLY A 117 5.15 -14.24 18.10
C GLY A 117 3.94 -13.77 17.26
N ALA A 118 3.93 -12.51 16.85
CA ALA A 118 2.90 -12.00 15.96
C ALA A 118 3.11 -12.47 14.51
N ARG A 119 4.37 -12.62 14.08
CA ARG A 119 4.71 -13.18 12.76
C ARG A 119 4.35 -14.66 12.61
N SER A 120 4.23 -15.41 13.70
CA SER A 120 3.74 -16.80 13.67
C SER A 120 2.21 -16.92 13.68
N ASN A 121 1.48 -15.81 13.77
CA ASN A 121 0.02 -15.82 13.81
C ASN A 121 -0.55 -15.42 12.44
N SER A 122 -1.13 -16.38 11.72
CA SER A 122 -1.70 -16.17 10.37
C SER A 122 -2.76 -15.08 10.33
N ARG A 123 -3.54 -14.87 11.41
CA ARG A 123 -4.54 -13.80 11.48
C ARG A 123 -3.88 -12.42 11.51
N LEU A 124 -2.80 -12.26 12.27
CA LEU A 124 -2.08 -10.99 12.38
C LEU A 124 -1.31 -10.67 11.10
N LEU A 125 -0.78 -11.69 10.41
CA LEU A 125 -0.19 -11.53 9.08
C LEU A 125 -1.23 -11.02 8.06
N LEU A 126 -2.43 -11.60 8.05
CA LEU A 126 -3.51 -11.17 7.17
C LEU A 126 -3.93 -9.72 7.46
N TRP A 127 -4.15 -9.35 8.74
CA TRP A 127 -4.49 -7.97 9.09
C TRP A 127 -3.37 -6.99 8.74
N SER A 128 -2.11 -7.39 8.89
CA SER A 128 -0.97 -6.58 8.47
C SER A 128 -1.00 -6.34 6.95
N ALA A 129 -1.24 -7.38 6.16
CA ALA A 129 -1.38 -7.28 4.72
C ALA A 129 -2.54 -6.36 4.30
N VAL A 130 -3.72 -6.55 4.88
CA VAL A 130 -4.89 -5.70 4.62
C VAL A 130 -4.58 -4.24 4.96
N SER A 131 -3.98 -3.97 6.13
CA SER A 131 -3.57 -2.62 6.52
C SER A 131 -2.62 -1.98 5.52
N MET A 132 -1.62 -2.73 5.02
CA MET A 132 -0.66 -2.25 4.02
C MET A 132 -1.32 -1.95 2.67
N LEU A 133 -2.28 -2.78 2.22
CA LEU A 133 -3.05 -2.53 1.00
C LEU A 133 -3.87 -1.24 1.12
N PHE A 134 -4.54 -1.05 2.26
CA PHE A 134 -5.25 0.19 2.54
C PHE A 134 -4.31 1.38 2.61
N ALA A 135 -3.17 1.26 3.29
CA ALA A 135 -2.18 2.34 3.42
C ALA A 135 -1.68 2.81 2.03
N GLY A 136 -1.25 1.88 1.18
CA GLY A 136 -0.74 2.19 -0.16
C GLY A 136 -1.82 2.67 -1.13
N SER A 137 -3.07 2.22 -0.96
CA SER A 137 -4.23 2.72 -1.71
C SER A 137 -4.59 4.12 -1.28
N LEU A 138 -4.62 4.38 0.03
CA LEU A 138 -4.92 5.69 0.60
C LEU A 138 -3.85 6.71 0.19
N TYR A 139 -2.56 6.33 0.16
CA TYR A 139 -1.49 7.17 -0.39
C TYR A 139 -1.78 7.63 -1.82
N ARG A 140 -2.29 6.75 -2.68
CA ARG A 140 -2.66 7.10 -4.06
C ARG A 140 -3.91 7.98 -4.09
N LEU A 141 -4.95 7.62 -3.35
CA LEU A 141 -6.20 8.39 -3.32
C LEU A 141 -6.01 9.79 -2.72
N ASN A 142 -5.23 9.91 -1.65
CA ASN A 142 -4.90 11.20 -1.04
C ASN A 142 -4.20 12.11 -2.03
N ALA A 143 -3.17 11.61 -2.70
CA ALA A 143 -2.34 12.40 -3.60
C ALA A 143 -3.04 12.80 -4.90
N PHE A 144 -3.92 11.94 -5.45
CA PHE A 144 -4.53 12.15 -6.77
C PHE A 144 -6.00 12.56 -6.75
N LEU A 145 -6.72 12.35 -5.65
CA LEU A 145 -8.18 12.55 -5.60
C LEU A 145 -8.62 13.38 -4.40
N LEU A 146 -8.36 12.93 -3.17
CA LEU A 146 -8.96 13.51 -1.97
C LEU A 146 -8.40 14.90 -1.62
N THR A 147 -7.10 15.10 -1.83
CA THR A 147 -6.43 16.38 -1.53
C THR A 147 -6.00 17.13 -2.80
N TYR A 148 -6.54 16.69 -3.94
CA TYR A 148 -6.27 17.31 -5.23
C TYR A 148 -7.11 18.57 -5.41
N ASN A 149 -6.44 19.70 -5.62
CA ASN A 149 -7.07 20.99 -5.88
C ASN A 149 -6.81 21.41 -7.33
N PRO A 150 -7.79 21.24 -8.25
CA PRO A 150 -7.61 21.58 -9.65
C PRO A 150 -7.56 23.10 -9.92
N GLY A 151 -7.88 23.93 -8.93
CA GLY A 151 -7.97 25.39 -9.04
C GLY A 151 -9.37 25.93 -8.73
N PRO A 152 -9.53 27.26 -8.63
CA PRO A 152 -10.81 27.88 -8.30
C PRO A 152 -11.90 27.54 -9.33
N GLY A 153 -13.07 27.12 -8.84
CA GLY A 153 -14.25 26.83 -9.67
C GLY A 153 -14.33 25.42 -10.27
N TYR A 154 -13.32 24.58 -10.04
CA TYR A 154 -13.30 23.20 -10.54
C TYR A 154 -13.26 22.20 -9.38
N SER A 155 -14.06 21.15 -9.47
CA SER A 155 -14.00 19.99 -8.57
C SER A 155 -13.85 18.73 -9.43
N TYR A 156 -12.87 17.89 -9.13
CA TYR A 156 -12.70 16.62 -9.83
C TYR A 156 -13.40 15.50 -9.05
N PHE A 157 -14.28 14.79 -9.74
CA PHE A 157 -14.84 13.52 -9.28
C PHE A 157 -14.82 12.55 -10.46
N PRO A 158 -14.40 11.29 -10.27
CA PRO A 158 -14.24 10.36 -11.37
C PRO A 158 -15.59 10.10 -12.04
N SER A 159 -15.58 10.21 -13.36
CA SER A 159 -16.69 9.87 -14.24
C SER A 159 -16.93 8.36 -14.27
N VAL A 160 -18.15 7.95 -14.63
CA VAL A 160 -18.51 6.53 -14.75
C VAL A 160 -17.53 5.75 -15.64
N PRO A 161 -17.10 6.25 -16.82
CA PRO A 161 -16.08 5.56 -17.62
C PRO A 161 -14.74 5.38 -16.90
N GLU A 162 -14.25 6.35 -16.13
CA GLU A 162 -12.99 6.23 -15.38
C GLU A 162 -13.09 5.14 -14.29
N ILE A 163 -14.24 5.05 -13.62
CA ILE A 163 -14.52 3.99 -12.65
C ILE A 163 -14.56 2.64 -13.36
N MET A 164 -15.24 2.53 -14.50
CA MET A 164 -15.33 1.28 -15.27
C MET A 164 -13.97 0.81 -15.77
N VAL A 165 -13.10 1.72 -16.22
CA VAL A 165 -11.72 1.37 -16.63
C VAL A 165 -10.93 0.83 -15.44
N THR A 166 -11.06 1.45 -14.26
CA THR A 166 -10.37 1.01 -13.04
C THR A 166 -10.84 -0.39 -12.62
N LEU A 167 -12.16 -0.61 -12.58
CA LEU A 167 -12.73 -1.93 -12.26
C LEU A 167 -12.37 -2.98 -13.32
N GLY A 168 -12.38 -2.61 -14.59
CA GLY A 168 -11.99 -3.47 -15.70
C GLY A 168 -10.54 -3.91 -15.61
N LEU A 169 -9.63 -3.01 -15.21
CA LEU A 169 -8.22 -3.34 -15.03
C LEU A 169 -8.03 -4.32 -13.87
N VAL A 170 -8.67 -4.09 -12.73
CA VAL A 170 -8.62 -5.03 -11.58
C VAL A 170 -9.20 -6.39 -11.96
N ALA A 171 -10.33 -6.42 -12.65
CA ALA A 171 -10.93 -7.66 -13.13
C ALA A 171 -10.01 -8.42 -14.10
N LEU A 172 -9.32 -7.68 -14.99
CA LEU A 172 -8.34 -8.25 -15.92
C LEU A 172 -7.13 -8.84 -15.17
N GLU A 173 -6.60 -8.15 -14.17
CA GLU A 173 -5.51 -8.65 -13.33
C GLU A 173 -5.89 -9.97 -12.64
N VAL A 174 -7.08 -10.02 -12.03
CA VAL A 174 -7.61 -11.25 -11.40
C VAL A 174 -7.80 -12.37 -12.43
N MET A 175 -8.33 -12.05 -13.61
CA MET A 175 -8.51 -13.02 -14.68
C MET A 175 -7.17 -13.62 -15.14
N VAL A 176 -6.15 -12.77 -15.36
CA VAL A 176 -4.80 -13.22 -15.76
C VAL A 176 -4.19 -14.09 -14.66
N PHE A 177 -4.29 -13.69 -13.40
CA PHE A 177 -3.84 -14.48 -12.26
C PHE A 177 -4.48 -15.88 -12.25
N LEU A 178 -5.81 -15.94 -12.36
CA LEU A 178 -6.54 -17.21 -12.38
C LEU A 178 -6.17 -18.08 -13.58
N TYR A 179 -5.98 -17.48 -14.76
CA TYR A 179 -5.54 -18.19 -15.95
C TYR A 179 -4.16 -18.83 -15.73
N VAL A 180 -3.21 -18.08 -15.18
CA VAL A 180 -1.85 -18.56 -14.91
C VAL A 180 -1.84 -19.68 -13.88
N VAL A 181 -2.53 -19.51 -12.74
CA VAL A 181 -2.56 -20.51 -11.66
C VAL A 181 -3.25 -21.81 -12.09
N LYS A 182 -4.26 -21.74 -12.96
CA LYS A 182 -4.96 -22.94 -13.46
C LYS A 182 -4.21 -23.66 -14.57
N ARG A 183 -3.36 -22.96 -15.33
CA ARG A 183 -2.68 -23.52 -16.51
C ARG A 183 -1.26 -24.01 -16.22
N PHE A 184 -0.55 -23.37 -15.30
CA PHE A 184 0.84 -23.67 -14.98
C PHE A 184 0.99 -24.25 -13.57
N PRO A 185 1.97 -25.15 -13.33
CA PRO A 185 2.25 -25.70 -12.00
C PRO A 185 3.00 -24.67 -11.13
N VAL A 186 2.34 -23.55 -10.82
CA VAL A 186 2.92 -22.46 -10.00
C VAL A 186 2.92 -22.81 -8.51
N LEU A 187 1.92 -23.57 -8.08
CA LEU A 187 1.82 -24.04 -6.70
C LEU A 187 2.59 -25.36 -6.58
N HIS A 188 3.55 -25.43 -5.65
CA HIS A 188 4.35 -26.62 -5.43
C HIS A 188 3.44 -27.84 -5.19
N GLY A 189 3.73 -28.93 -5.90
CA GLY A 189 3.03 -30.19 -5.72
C GLY A 189 3.16 -30.67 -4.28
N GLU A 190 2.03 -31.09 -3.71
CA GLU A 190 1.94 -31.67 -2.38
C GLU A 190 2.92 -32.85 -2.29
N LYS A 191 4.00 -32.72 -1.49
CA LYS A 191 4.77 -33.90 -1.09
C LYS A 191 3.88 -34.70 -0.15
N ARG A 192 3.08 -35.61 -0.71
CA ARG A 192 2.45 -36.69 0.04
C ARG A 192 3.57 -37.45 0.74
N ALA A 193 3.64 -37.29 2.06
CA ALA A 193 4.41 -38.16 2.94
C ALA A 193 3.64 -39.48 3.13
#